data_AF-R3W652-F1
#
_entry.id   AF-R3W652-F1
#
_cell.length_a   1.000
_cell.length_b   1.000
_cell.length_c   1.000
_cell.angle_alpha   90.00
_cell.angle_beta   90.00
_cell.angle_gamma   90.00
#
_symmetry.space_group_name_H-M   'P 1'
#
loop_
_entity.id
_entity.type
_entity.pdbx_description
1 polymer ?
#
loop_
_entity_poly.entity_id
_entity_poly.type
_entity_poly.pdbx_seq_one_letter_code
_entity_poly.pdbx_strand_id
1 'polypeptide(L)'
;MTSEFEMRKQQLKEKYEAMSPIERKELKRLLKQKNLLAYRHGERIKRELLRLEARRAQMTCEHEDAHLSEIEDRIIHKKEQFLKILYDVKNRS
;
A
#
# COMPACT_ATOMS: atom_id res chain seq x y z
N MET A 1 -10.28 19.46 7.98
CA MET A 1 -8.89 19.21 7.54
C MET A 1 -8.90 18.01 6.62
N THR A 2 -8.82 18.23 5.31
CA THR A 2 -8.44 17.15 4.38
C THR A 2 -6.95 16.95 4.62
N SER A 3 -6.57 15.94 5.40
CA SER A 3 -5.17 15.76 5.76
C SER A 3 -4.34 15.50 4.49
N GLU A 4 -3.14 16.06 4.44
CA GLU A 4 -2.17 15.87 3.35
C GLU A 4 -1.99 14.39 2.98
N PHE A 5 -2.12 13.51 3.98
CA PHE A 5 -2.16 12.05 3.83
C PHE A 5 -3.28 11.54 2.90
N GLU A 6 -4.52 12.04 3.01
CA GLU A 6 -5.61 11.62 2.14
C GLU A 6 -5.38 12.08 0.69
N MET A 7 -4.79 13.27 0.49
CA MET A 7 -4.38 13.74 -0.84
C MET A 7 -3.30 12.84 -1.45
N ARG A 8 -2.24 12.52 -0.70
CA ARG A 8 -1.16 11.62 -1.17
C ARG A 8 -1.68 10.21 -1.45
N LYS A 9 -2.63 9.71 -0.65
CA LYS A 9 -3.29 8.43 -0.86
C LYS A 9 -4.15 8.44 -2.12
N GLN A 10 -4.85 9.54 -2.40
CA GLN A 10 -5.63 9.71 -3.63
C GLN A 10 -4.71 9.81 -4.86
N GLN A 11 -3.59 10.52 -4.78
CA GLN A 11 -2.58 10.56 -5.85
C GLN A 11 -1.99 9.17 -6.14
N LEU A 12 -1.69 8.38 -5.10
CA LEU A 12 -1.29 6.98 -5.28
C LEU A 12 -2.40 6.16 -5.92
N LYS A 13 -3.65 6.40 -5.53
CA LYS A 13 -4.80 5.76 -6.13
C LYS A 13 -4.79 6.05 -7.63
N GLU A 14 -4.80 7.32 -8.04
CA GLU A 14 -4.79 7.78 -9.43
C GLU A 14 -3.59 7.26 -10.24
N LYS A 15 -2.37 7.35 -9.68
CA LYS A 15 -1.12 6.88 -10.31
C LYS A 15 -1.16 5.38 -10.63
N TYR A 16 -1.85 4.60 -9.82
CA TYR A 16 -1.93 3.15 -9.96
C TYR A 16 -3.36 2.64 -10.25
N GLU A 17 -4.34 3.52 -10.52
CA GLU A 17 -5.78 3.20 -10.63
C GLU A 17 -6.19 2.58 -11.96
N ALA A 18 -5.24 2.20 -12.80
CA ALA A 18 -5.52 1.42 -14.01
C ALA A 18 -5.70 -0.08 -13.72
N MET A 19 -6.13 -0.47 -12.51
CA MET A 19 -6.30 -1.87 -12.12
C MET A 19 -7.59 -2.09 -11.33
N SER A 20 -8.57 -2.67 -12.01
CA SER A 20 -9.80 -3.19 -11.42
C SER A 20 -9.52 -4.25 -10.34
N PRO A 21 -10.46 -4.51 -9.41
CA PRO A 21 -10.32 -5.57 -8.42
C PRO A 21 -10.06 -6.95 -9.04
N ILE A 22 -10.62 -7.21 -10.23
CA ILE A 22 -10.44 -8.45 -10.99
C ILE A 22 -9.00 -8.56 -11.48
N GLU A 23 -8.48 -7.52 -12.15
CA GLU A 23 -7.09 -7.49 -12.61
C GLU A 23 -6.09 -7.62 -11.46
N ARG A 24 -6.36 -7.00 -10.31
CA ARG A 24 -5.50 -7.18 -9.12
C ARG A 24 -5.48 -8.61 -8.62
N LYS A 25 -6.60 -9.33 -8.67
CA LYS A 25 -6.67 -10.75 -8.28
C LYS A 25 -5.84 -11.60 -9.23
N GLU A 26 -5.96 -11.34 -10.54
CA GLU A 26 -5.19 -12.04 -11.57
C GLU A 26 -3.70 -11.77 -11.48
N LEU A 27 -3.29 -10.51 -11.32
CA LEU A 27 -1.88 -10.14 -11.15
C LEU A 27 -1.27 -10.78 -9.89
N LYS A 28 -2.03 -10.90 -8.79
CA LYS A 28 -1.58 -11.65 -7.62
C LYS A 28 -1.39 -13.14 -7.89
N ARG A 29 -2.30 -13.75 -8.66
CA ARG A 29 -2.18 -15.15 -9.09
C ARG A 29 -0.94 -15.35 -9.94
N LEU A 30 -0.74 -14.50 -10.95
CA LEU A 30 0.44 -14.49 -11.82
C LEU A 30 1.72 -14.25 -11.02
N LEU A 31 1.72 -13.31 -10.08
CA LEU A 31 2.86 -13.03 -9.21
C LEU A 31 3.22 -14.25 -8.35
N LYS A 32 2.23 -14.95 -7.78
CA LYS A 32 2.44 -16.18 -7.02
C LYS A 32 3.06 -17.29 -7.88
N GLN A 33 2.68 -17.39 -9.16
CA GLN A 33 3.18 -18.40 -10.09
C GLN A 33 4.57 -18.06 -10.64
N LYS A 34 4.78 -16.82 -11.09
CA LYS A 34 6.02 -16.38 -11.76
C LYS A 34 7.13 -15.98 -10.78
N ASN A 35 6.80 -15.44 -9.61
CA ASN A 35 7.79 -14.96 -8.64
C ASN A 35 7.28 -15.07 -7.19
N LEU A 36 7.46 -16.25 -6.60
CA LEU A 36 7.04 -16.55 -5.22
C LEU A 36 7.69 -15.63 -4.17
N LEU A 37 8.93 -15.19 -4.39
CA LEU A 37 9.62 -14.29 -3.46
C LEU A 37 8.98 -12.90 -3.45
N ALA A 38 8.71 -12.33 -4.64
CA ALA A 38 8.00 -11.06 -4.75
C ALA A 38 6.56 -11.16 -4.22
N TYR A 39 5.88 -12.30 -4.41
CA TYR A 39 4.57 -12.56 -3.79
C TYR A 39 4.64 -12.54 -2.26
N ARG A 40 5.59 -13.29 -1.66
CA ARG A 40 5.78 -13.31 -0.20
C ARG A 40 6.17 -11.93 0.35
N HIS A 41 6.97 -11.18 -0.39
CA HIS A 41 7.33 -9.82 -0.03
C HIS A 41 6.10 -8.89 -0.05
N GLY A 42 5.26 -8.96 -1.08
CA GLY A 42 3.99 -8.23 -1.15
C GLY A 42 3.04 -8.57 0.00
N GLU A 43 2.93 -9.85 0.38
CA GLU A 43 2.14 -10.27 1.55
C GLU A 43 2.71 -9.73 2.86
N ARG A 44 4.04 -9.64 2.99
CA ARG A 44 4.69 -8.99 4.16
C ARG A 44 4.35 -7.51 4.21
N ILE A 45 4.46 -6.78 3.10
CA ILE A 45 4.10 -5.36 3.02
C ILE A 45 2.62 -5.15 3.39
N LYS A 46 1.72 -6.01 2.92
CA LYS A 46 0.29 -5.94 3.25
C LYS A 46 0.05 -6.07 4.77
N ARG A 47 0.74 -6.99 5.44
CA ARG A 47 0.65 -7.16 6.90
C ARG A 47 1.23 -5.95 7.64
N GLU A 48 2.35 -5.40 7.17
CA GLU A 48 2.94 -4.18 7.73
C GLU A 48 2.00 -2.98 7.59
N LEU A 49 1.37 -2.81 6.42
CA LEU A 49 0.37 -1.77 6.20
C LEU A 49 -0.80 -1.86 7.17
N LEU A 50 -1.36 -3.05 7.38
CA LEU A 50 -2.45 -3.26 8.36
C LEU A 50 -2.03 -2.84 9.77
N ARG A 51 -0.80 -3.17 10.18
CA ARG A 51 -0.26 -2.78 11.48
C ARG A 51 -0.07 -1.26 11.59
N LEU A 52 0.46 -0.63 10.55
CA LEU A 52 0.66 0.82 10.51
C LEU A 52 -0.67 1.58 10.51
N GLU A 53 -1.68 1.12 9.77
CA GLU A 53 -3.02 1.71 9.77
C GLU A 53 -3.70 1.55 11.14
N ALA A 54 -3.56 0.39 11.79
CA ALA A 54 -4.04 0.20 13.16
C ALA A 54 -3.32 1.15 14.15
N ARG A 55 -2.00 1.29 14.03
CA ARG A 55 -1.21 2.21 14.87
C ARG A 55 -1.57 3.67 14.64
N ARG A 56 -1.83 4.07 13.40
CA ARG A 56 -2.34 5.41 13.06
C ARG A 56 -3.67 5.67 13.76
N ALA A 57 -4.61 4.72 13.67
CA ALA A 57 -5.91 4.85 14.32
C ALA A 57 -5.80 4.97 15.84
N GLN A 58 -4.90 4.22 16.48
CA GLN A 58 -4.60 4.33 17.91
C GLN A 58 -4.07 5.73 18.26
N MET A 59 -3.06 6.23 17.55
CA MET A 59 -2.49 7.55 17.81
C MET A 59 -3.45 8.70 17.54
N THR A 60 -4.35 8.56 16.55
CA THR A 60 -5.44 9.52 16.33
C THR A 60 -6.38 9.58 17.54
N CYS A 61 -6.63 8.46 18.22
CA CYS A 61 -7.43 8.43 19.44
C CYS A 61 -6.69 8.96 20.67
N GLU A 62 -5.36 8.80 20.72
CA GLU A 62 -4.50 9.22 21.84
C GLU A 62 -4.02 10.69 21.74
N HIS A 63 -4.38 11.40 20.66
CA HIS A 63 -3.96 12.78 20.36
C HIS A 63 -2.43 12.98 20.30
N GLU A 64 -1.68 11.93 19.93
CA GLU A 64 -0.23 11.99 19.74
C GLU A 64 0.14 12.48 18.32
N ASP A 65 -0.07 13.77 18.08
CA ASP A 65 0.11 14.38 16.74
C ASP A 65 1.58 14.36 16.25
N ALA A 66 2.56 14.36 17.17
CA ALA A 66 3.98 14.44 16.83
C ALA A 66 4.51 13.22 16.04
N HIS A 67 3.95 12.02 16.27
CA HIS A 67 4.37 10.79 15.60
C HIS A 67 3.41 10.34 14.48
N LEU A 68 2.27 11.01 14.35
CA LEU A 68 1.25 10.67 13.37
C LEU A 68 1.77 10.87 11.94
N SER A 69 2.47 11.98 11.69
CA SER A 69 3.05 12.30 10.38
C SER A 69 4.06 11.25 9.90
N GLU A 70 4.94 10.77 10.78
CA GLU A 70 5.91 9.72 10.43
C GLU A 70 5.25 8.40 10.04
N ILE A 71 4.16 8.03 10.72
CA ILE A 71 3.40 6.82 10.41
C ILE A 71 2.65 6.98 9.10
N GLU A 72 2.05 8.14 8.85
CA GLU A 72 1.40 8.47 7.60
C GLU A 72 2.38 8.36 6.42
N ASP A 73 3.59 8.90 6.54
CA ASP A 73 4.64 8.78 5.53
C ASP A 73 5.06 7.33 5.30
N ARG A 74 5.22 6.53 6.37
CA ARG A 74 5.52 5.10 6.26
C ARG A 74 4.40 4.33 5.55
N ILE A 75 3.13 4.65 5.82
CA ILE A 75 1.99 4.03 5.15
C ILE A 75 2.02 4.35 3.65
N ILE A 76 2.24 5.61 3.28
CA ILE A 76 2.33 6.04 1.88
C ILE A 76 3.46 5.30 1.16
N HIS A 77 4.66 5.27 1.76
CA HIS A 77 5.81 4.59 1.18
C HIS A 77 5.56 3.09 0.97
N LYS A 78 4.98 2.41 1.97
CA LYS A 78 4.67 0.98 1.89
C LYS A 78 3.56 0.70 0.87
N LYS A 79 2.56 1.57 0.73
CA LYS A 79 1.53 1.48 -0.32
C LYS A 79 2.16 1.61 -1.70
N GLU A 80 3.06 2.56 -1.90
CA GLU A 80 3.78 2.72 -3.17
C GLU A 80 4.62 1.49 -3.51
N GLN A 81 5.38 0.94 -2.54
CA GLN A 81 6.14 -0.30 -2.74
C GLN A 81 5.26 -1.46 -3.19
N PHE A 82 4.11 -1.65 -2.53
CA PHE A 82 3.18 -2.71 -2.88
C PHE A 82 2.59 -2.53 -4.29
N LEU A 83 2.19 -1.31 -4.64
CA LEU A 83 1.62 -0.99 -5.94
C LEU A 83 2.65 -1.14 -7.06
N LYS A 84 3.91 -0.75 -6.81
CA LYS A 84 5.03 -0.95 -7.73
C LYS A 84 5.25 -2.43 -8.04
N ILE A 85 5.22 -3.31 -7.04
CA ILE A 85 5.34 -4.77 -7.25
C ILE A 85 4.23 -5.28 -8.20
N LEU A 86 2.98 -4.83 -8.01
CA LEU A 86 1.88 -5.22 -8.89
C LEU A 86 2.03 -4.65 -10.30
N TYR A 87 2.47 -3.40 -10.41
CA TYR A 87 2.70 -2.73 -11.69
C TYR A 87 3.84 -3.38 -12.49
N ASP A 88 4.93 -3.77 -11.83
CA ASP A 88 6.05 -4.48 -12.45
C ASP A 88 5.60 -5.84 -13.03
N VAL A 89 4.67 -6.52 -12.36
CA VAL A 89 4.08 -7.78 -12.87
C VAL A 89 3.18 -7.53 -14.06
N LYS A 90 2.40 -6.43 -14.04
CA LYS A 90 1.54 -6.02 -15.16
C LYS A 90 2.37 -5.71 -16.41
N ASN A 91 3.47 -4.98 -16.27
CA ASN A 91 4.34 -4.62 -17.41
C ASN A 91 5.19 -5.78 -17.93
N ARG A 92 5.35 -6.85 -17.15
CA ARG A 92 6.11 -8.07 -17.53
C ARG A 92 5.21 -9.24 -17.93
N SER A 93 3.90 -9.07 -17.96
CA SER A 93 2.92 -10.10 -18.36
C SER A 93 2.38 -9.81 -19.73
#